data_AF-A0A954YBV9-F1
#
_entry.id   AF-A0A954YBV9-F1
#
_cell.length_a   1.000
_cell.length_b   1.000
_cell.length_c   1.000
_cell.angle_alpha   90.00
_cell.angle_beta   90.00
_cell.angle_gamma   90.00
#
_symmetry.space_group_name_H-M   'P 1'
#
loop_
_entity.id
_entity.type
_entity.pdbx_description
1 polymer ?
#
loop_
_entity_poly.entity_id
_entity_poly.type
_entity_poly.pdbx_seq_one_letter_code
_entity_poly.pdbx_strand_id
1 'polypeptide(L)'
;MSDSEPNGLVDASPCPRCGYDMRGLDLRCPECGAMFSSREALIEAQRPRLAFERASGLPILSAFGHTWLQSLLWPAGMARSLPNSTNARAIAFGVICFAATLLSLLFGANIQFVAAWIATGALYVLAQAMVLTIFFPERGQRSLTAVYGSWFRVGCYTSAIVMTEFVIGPPLVQPSQMAIYLVAPWLVENLSSGFARVFGQWLMLVVWLISLAFVIAERAAPRQRRSTRLWIGFAIAFLGLSHLYAVFVAHVGTTIYNWLDPAFGAR
;
A
#
# COMPACT_ATOMS: atom_id res chain seq x y z
N MET A 1 -42.37 -21.23 -21.73
CA MET A 1 -41.47 -21.46 -20.58
C MET A 1 -41.20 -20.11 -19.97
N SER A 2 -41.90 -19.77 -18.87
CA SER A 2 -41.56 -18.59 -18.08
C SER A 2 -40.49 -19.02 -17.09
N ASP A 3 -39.28 -18.52 -17.27
CA ASP A 3 -38.21 -18.64 -16.29
C ASP A 3 -38.67 -17.86 -15.05
N SER A 4 -39.22 -18.59 -14.08
CA SER A 4 -39.44 -18.06 -12.75
C SER A 4 -38.05 -17.83 -12.19
N GLU A 5 -37.59 -16.57 -12.24
CA GLU A 5 -36.41 -16.15 -11.50
C GLU A 5 -36.61 -16.65 -10.06
N PRO A 6 -35.70 -17.49 -9.54
CA PRO A 6 -35.81 -17.91 -8.15
C PRO A 6 -35.89 -16.63 -7.32
N ASN A 7 -36.91 -16.52 -6.46
CA ASN A 7 -37.03 -15.50 -5.43
C ASN A 7 -35.81 -15.65 -4.51
N GLY A 8 -34.68 -15.15 -5.00
CA GLY A 8 -33.36 -15.32 -4.46
C GLY A 8 -33.18 -14.28 -3.39
N LEU A 9 -33.68 -14.58 -2.19
CA LEU A 9 -33.16 -14.00 -0.97
C LEU A 9 -31.63 -14.05 -1.08
N VAL A 10 -31.02 -12.87 -1.21
CA VAL A 10 -29.59 -12.75 -1.41
C VAL A 10 -28.95 -13.21 -0.11
N ASP A 11 -28.31 -14.38 -0.15
CA ASP A 11 -27.53 -14.89 0.97
C ASP A 11 -26.45 -13.86 1.31
N ALA A 12 -26.65 -13.20 2.47
CA ALA A 12 -25.71 -12.40 3.24
C ALA A 12 -24.61 -11.63 2.48
N SER A 13 -24.94 -10.98 1.37
CA SER A 13 -23.97 -10.16 0.65
C SER A 13 -24.03 -8.70 1.13
N PRO A 14 -22.90 -8.06 1.45
CA PRO A 14 -22.86 -6.63 1.70
C PRO A 14 -23.08 -5.85 0.38
N CYS A 15 -23.77 -4.71 0.45
CA CYS A 15 -24.03 -3.84 -0.68
C CYS A 15 -22.73 -3.48 -1.43
N PRO A 16 -22.67 -3.61 -2.76
CA PRO A 16 -21.47 -3.34 -3.55
C PRO A 16 -21.06 -1.87 -3.60
N ARG A 17 -21.94 -0.95 -3.22
CA ARG A 17 -21.64 0.50 -3.18
C ARG A 17 -21.19 0.99 -1.82
N CYS A 18 -21.95 0.74 -0.77
CA CYS A 18 -21.67 1.29 0.56
C CYS A 18 -21.20 0.23 1.58
N GLY A 19 -21.32 -1.06 1.26
CA GLY A 19 -20.95 -2.14 2.18
C GLY A 19 -21.99 -2.48 3.25
N TYR A 20 -23.17 -1.85 3.22
CA TYR A 20 -24.30 -2.16 4.11
C TYR A 20 -24.68 -3.65 4.06
N ASP A 21 -25.01 -4.24 5.20
CA ASP A 21 -25.41 -5.64 5.28
C ASP A 21 -26.79 -5.87 4.65
N MET A 22 -26.86 -6.58 3.51
CA MET A 22 -28.11 -6.84 2.79
C MET A 22 -28.81 -8.14 3.20
N ARG A 23 -28.44 -8.75 4.34
CA ARG A 23 -29.11 -9.97 4.83
C ARG A 23 -30.62 -9.76 4.94
N GLY A 24 -31.38 -10.54 4.16
CA GLY A 24 -32.84 -10.50 4.17
C GLY A 24 -33.47 -9.27 3.50
N LEU A 25 -32.70 -8.51 2.72
CA LEU A 25 -33.16 -7.30 2.02
C LEU A 25 -33.22 -7.53 0.50
N ASP A 26 -34.06 -6.74 -0.17
CA ASP A 26 -34.16 -6.69 -1.63
C ASP A 26 -32.89 -6.16 -2.30
N LEU A 27 -32.82 -6.25 -3.63
CA LEU A 27 -31.74 -5.75 -4.49
C LEU A 27 -31.53 -4.22 -4.47
N ARG A 28 -32.18 -3.51 -3.54
CA ARG A 28 -32.02 -2.06 -3.32
C ARG A 28 -31.49 -1.79 -1.92
N CYS A 29 -30.31 -1.20 -1.83
CA CYS A 29 -29.70 -0.86 -0.55
C CYS A 29 -30.51 0.24 0.19
N PRO A 30 -30.91 0.04 1.45
CA PRO A 30 -31.65 1.06 2.21
C PRO A 30 -30.78 2.27 2.58
N GLU A 31 -29.47 2.07 2.78
CA GLU A 31 -28.55 3.15 3.16
C GLU A 31 -28.21 4.09 1.99
N CYS A 32 -27.83 3.54 0.82
CA CYS A 32 -27.38 4.34 -0.32
C CYS A 32 -28.38 4.43 -1.49
N GLY A 33 -29.53 3.76 -1.40
CA GLY A 33 -30.60 3.76 -2.41
C GLY A 33 -30.27 3.05 -3.73
N ALA A 34 -29.04 2.52 -3.86
CA ALA A 34 -28.58 1.90 -5.09
C ALA A 34 -29.27 0.57 -5.36
N MET A 35 -29.67 0.35 -6.61
CA MET A 35 -30.11 -0.95 -7.12
C MET A 35 -28.92 -1.68 -7.76
N PHE A 36 -28.87 -3.00 -7.60
CA PHE A 36 -27.87 -3.88 -8.19
C PHE A 36 -28.49 -5.22 -8.56
N SER A 37 -27.92 -5.91 -9.54
CA SER A 37 -28.43 -7.25 -9.91
C SER A 37 -27.99 -8.32 -8.90
N SER A 38 -28.74 -9.43 -8.79
CA SER A 38 -28.33 -10.59 -7.97
C SER A 38 -26.94 -11.11 -8.35
N ARG A 39 -26.58 -10.98 -9.64
CA ARG A 39 -25.25 -11.31 -10.14
C ARG A 39 -24.17 -10.38 -9.59
N GLU A 40 -24.42 -9.07 -9.54
CA GLU A 40 -23.49 -8.10 -8.95
C GLU A 40 -23.31 -8.33 -7.45
N ALA A 41 -24.41 -8.64 -6.74
CA ALA A 41 -24.38 -9.00 -5.33
C ALA A 41 -23.55 -10.27 -5.08
N LEU A 42 -23.72 -11.30 -5.91
CA LEU A 42 -23.00 -12.56 -5.80
C LEU A 42 -21.50 -12.40 -6.15
N ILE A 43 -21.18 -11.59 -7.17
CA ILE A 43 -19.79 -11.24 -7.50
C ILE A 43 -19.13 -10.50 -6.32
N GLU A 44 -19.85 -9.59 -5.68
CA GLU A 44 -19.32 -8.84 -4.54
C GLU A 44 -19.17 -9.71 -3.29
N ALA A 45 -20.12 -10.61 -3.01
CA ALA A 45 -20.03 -11.58 -1.92
C ALA A 45 -18.81 -12.50 -2.06
N GLN A 46 -18.48 -12.88 -3.30
CA GLN A 46 -17.33 -13.74 -3.60
C GLN A 46 -16.00 -12.98 -3.66
N ARG A 47 -16.00 -11.65 -3.57
CA ARG A 47 -14.75 -10.90 -3.58
C ARG A 47 -14.02 -11.10 -2.27
N PRO A 48 -12.75 -11.54 -2.31
CA PRO A 48 -11.95 -11.61 -1.11
C PRO A 48 -11.77 -10.19 -0.57
N ARG A 49 -12.18 -9.96 0.68
CA ARG A 49 -11.96 -8.71 1.39
C ARG A 49 -10.77 -8.83 2.33
N LEU A 50 -10.00 -7.75 2.44
CA LEU A 50 -8.92 -7.69 3.41
C LEU A 50 -9.47 -7.89 4.83
N ALA A 51 -8.69 -8.50 5.71
CA ALA A 51 -9.13 -8.77 7.08
C ALA A 51 -9.52 -7.46 7.79
N PHE A 52 -8.76 -6.40 7.58
CA PHE A 52 -9.01 -5.07 8.14
C PHE A 52 -10.32 -4.44 7.67
N GLU A 53 -10.77 -4.77 6.45
CA GLU A 53 -12.06 -4.30 5.92
C GLU A 53 -13.25 -5.09 6.48
N ARG A 54 -13.02 -6.30 6.99
CA ARG A 54 -14.07 -7.12 7.61
C ARG A 54 -14.20 -6.88 9.11
N ALA A 55 -13.12 -6.49 9.76
CA ALA A 55 -13.12 -6.28 11.19
C ALA A 55 -13.86 -4.99 11.60
N SER A 56 -14.47 -5.05 12.77
CA SER A 56 -15.03 -3.94 13.53
C SER A 56 -14.80 -4.23 15.02
N GLY A 57 -14.73 -3.18 15.85
CA GLY A 57 -14.46 -3.34 17.29
C GLY A 57 -13.04 -3.82 17.63
N LEU A 58 -12.89 -4.57 18.72
CA LEU A 58 -11.59 -5.02 19.24
C LEU A 58 -10.76 -5.91 18.28
N PRO A 59 -11.35 -6.80 17.47
CA PRO A 59 -10.59 -7.59 16.48
C PRO A 59 -9.90 -6.77 15.37
N ILE A 60 -10.09 -5.44 15.31
CA ILE A 60 -9.46 -4.59 14.30
C ILE A 60 -7.93 -4.63 14.35
N LEU A 61 -7.33 -4.81 15.54
CA LEU A 61 -5.88 -4.86 15.70
C LEU A 61 -5.27 -6.12 15.09
N SER A 62 -5.87 -7.29 15.34
CA SER A 62 -5.40 -8.54 14.72
C SER A 62 -5.64 -8.53 13.21
N ALA A 63 -6.78 -7.99 12.78
CA ALA A 63 -7.10 -7.81 11.37
C ALA A 63 -6.15 -6.83 10.64
N PHE A 64 -5.71 -5.77 11.34
CA PHE A 64 -4.65 -4.88 10.88
C PHE A 64 -3.35 -5.67 10.69
N GLY A 65 -2.91 -6.42 11.70
CA GLY A 65 -1.70 -7.25 11.62
C GLY A 65 -1.74 -8.30 10.50
N HIS A 66 -2.91 -8.93 10.27
CA HIS A 66 -3.10 -9.85 9.15
C HIS A 66 -3.04 -9.16 7.79
N THR A 67 -3.68 -7.99 7.66
CA THR A 67 -3.67 -7.22 6.41
C THR A 67 -2.28 -6.70 6.10
N TRP A 68 -1.57 -6.23 7.14
CA TRP A 68 -0.16 -5.86 7.08
C TRP A 68 0.70 -7.03 6.59
N LEU A 69 0.59 -8.20 7.22
CA LEU A 69 1.37 -9.38 6.84
C LEU A 69 1.03 -9.86 5.42
N GLN A 70 -0.25 -9.80 5.05
CA GLN A 70 -0.71 -10.14 3.69
C GLN A 70 -0.12 -9.17 2.66
N SER A 71 0.03 -7.88 2.99
CA SER A 71 0.63 -6.91 2.08
C SER A 71 2.10 -7.22 1.78
N LEU A 72 2.83 -7.78 2.75
CA LEU A 72 4.23 -8.17 2.64
C LEU A 72 4.42 -9.53 1.99
N LEU A 73 3.64 -10.53 2.41
CA LEU A 73 3.84 -11.92 1.99
C LEU A 73 3.06 -12.30 0.75
N TRP A 74 1.92 -11.64 0.48
CA TRP A 74 1.04 -12.00 -0.63
C TRP A 74 0.43 -10.77 -1.35
N PRO A 75 1.28 -9.90 -1.91
CA PRO A 75 0.86 -8.69 -2.63
C PRO A 75 -0.09 -8.99 -3.80
N ALA A 76 0.13 -10.08 -4.52
CA ALA A 76 -0.72 -10.52 -5.62
C ALA A 76 -2.16 -10.85 -5.17
N GLY A 77 -2.31 -11.51 -4.03
CA GLY A 77 -3.62 -11.82 -3.45
C GLY A 77 -4.32 -10.56 -2.98
N MET A 78 -3.57 -9.66 -2.34
CA MET A 78 -4.04 -8.36 -1.89
C MET A 78 -4.55 -7.49 -3.05
N ALA A 79 -3.81 -7.40 -4.17
CA ALA A 79 -4.21 -6.66 -5.36
C ALA A 79 -5.55 -7.10 -5.96
N ARG A 80 -5.85 -8.40 -5.87
CA ARG A 80 -7.13 -9.00 -6.29
C ARG A 80 -8.24 -8.80 -5.25
N SER A 81 -7.86 -8.56 -4.00
CA SER A 81 -8.75 -8.42 -2.85
C SER A 81 -9.09 -6.99 -2.50
N LEU A 82 -8.42 -6.00 -3.12
CA LEU A 82 -8.76 -4.59 -2.92
C LEU A 82 -10.09 -4.30 -3.60
N PRO A 83 -11.17 -4.09 -2.84
CA PRO A 83 -12.46 -3.78 -3.43
C PRO A 83 -12.42 -2.40 -4.08
N ASN A 84 -13.39 -2.10 -4.93
CA ASN A 84 -13.73 -0.72 -5.28
C ASN A 84 -14.41 0.04 -4.12
N SER A 85 -14.38 -0.50 -2.90
CA SER A 85 -15.02 0.09 -1.72
C SER A 85 -14.26 1.31 -1.17
N THR A 86 -14.89 1.97 -0.20
CA THR A 86 -14.67 3.37 0.19
C THR A 86 -13.22 3.68 0.54
N ASN A 87 -12.72 4.80 0.00
CA ASN A 87 -11.38 5.34 0.24
C ASN A 87 -11.04 5.50 1.74
N ALA A 88 -12.06 5.65 2.59
CA ALA A 88 -11.90 5.92 4.02
C ALA A 88 -11.11 4.84 4.78
N ARG A 89 -11.36 3.54 4.53
CA ARG A 89 -10.66 2.47 5.29
C ARG A 89 -9.20 2.32 4.88
N ALA A 90 -8.91 2.42 3.59
CA ALA A 90 -7.54 2.42 3.09
C ALA A 90 -6.76 3.62 3.64
N ILE A 91 -7.36 4.82 3.61
CA ILE A 91 -6.79 6.03 4.21
C ILE A 91 -6.56 5.82 5.70
N ALA A 92 -7.55 5.32 6.44
CA ALA A 92 -7.41 5.06 7.86
C ALA A 92 -6.26 4.08 8.15
N PHE A 93 -6.12 3.01 7.36
CA PHE A 93 -5.01 2.07 7.46
C PHE A 93 -3.66 2.79 7.26
N GLY A 94 -3.53 3.57 6.19
CA GLY A 94 -2.31 4.33 5.90
C GLY A 94 -1.99 5.37 6.99
N VAL A 95 -3.01 6.07 7.51
CA VAL A 95 -2.87 7.02 8.63
C VAL A 95 -2.41 6.32 9.89
N ILE A 96 -2.99 5.16 10.23
CA ILE A 96 -2.54 4.36 11.38
C ILE A 96 -1.09 3.94 11.20
N CYS A 97 -0.68 3.57 9.98
CA CYS A 97 0.71 3.28 9.69
C CYS A 97 1.61 4.50 9.96
N PHE A 98 1.37 5.65 9.34
CA PHE A 98 2.20 6.83 9.57
C PHE A 98 2.15 7.35 11.02
N ALA A 99 1.01 7.22 11.69
CA ALA A 99 0.88 7.59 13.10
C ALA A 99 1.72 6.69 14.01
N ALA A 100 1.83 5.40 13.68
CA ALA A 100 2.68 4.49 14.43
C ALA A 100 4.17 4.88 14.34
N THR A 101 4.62 5.58 13.29
CA THR A 101 5.98 6.17 13.24
C THR A 101 6.26 7.10 14.43
N LEU A 102 5.24 7.74 15.02
CA LEU A 102 5.39 8.60 16.20
C LEU A 102 5.91 7.84 17.43
N LEU A 103 5.72 6.52 17.51
CA LEU A 103 6.28 5.75 18.63
C LEU A 103 7.81 5.72 18.59
N SER A 104 8.45 6.03 17.45
CA SER A 104 9.92 6.22 17.38
C SER A 104 10.42 7.34 18.30
N LEU A 105 9.57 8.31 18.66
CA LEU A 105 9.87 9.36 19.63
C LEU A 105 10.14 8.78 21.03
N LEU A 106 9.46 7.68 21.39
CA LEU A 106 9.70 6.98 22.66
C LEU A 106 11.09 6.33 22.73
N PHE A 107 11.71 6.11 21.56
CA PHE A 107 13.05 5.56 21.41
C PHE A 107 14.10 6.66 21.12
N GLY A 108 13.77 7.93 21.38
CA GLY A 108 14.69 9.05 21.25
C GLY A 108 14.87 9.57 19.82
N ALA A 109 13.98 9.23 18.89
CA ALA A 109 14.01 9.85 17.56
C ALA A 109 13.74 11.36 17.65
N ASN A 110 14.43 12.12 16.80
CA ASN A 110 14.25 13.55 16.68
C ASN A 110 12.88 13.86 16.02
N ILE A 111 12.11 14.81 16.57
CA ILE A 111 10.76 15.12 16.08
C ILE A 111 10.76 15.70 14.66
N GLN A 112 11.74 16.54 14.32
CA GLN A 112 11.92 17.08 12.97
C GLN A 112 12.18 15.97 11.96
N PHE A 113 12.96 14.95 12.37
CA PHE A 113 13.23 13.76 11.55
C PHE A 113 11.98 12.95 11.28
N VAL A 114 11.20 12.68 12.34
CA VAL A 114 9.93 11.95 12.23
C VAL A 114 8.93 12.71 11.36
N ALA A 115 8.81 14.03 11.54
CA ALA A 115 7.94 14.87 10.73
C ALA A 115 8.36 14.90 9.25
N ALA A 116 9.67 15.07 8.98
CA ALA A 116 10.20 15.02 7.62
C ALA A 116 9.94 13.66 6.96
N TRP A 117 10.08 12.57 7.71
CA TRP A 117 9.81 11.23 7.22
C TRP A 117 8.33 11.00 6.89
N ILE A 118 7.41 11.34 7.82
CA ILE A 118 5.96 11.21 7.58
C ILE A 118 5.55 12.00 6.34
N ALA A 119 6.03 13.25 6.21
CA ALA A 119 5.76 14.08 5.06
C ALA A 119 6.32 13.48 3.75
N THR A 120 7.56 12.99 3.78
CA THR A 120 8.19 12.34 2.62
C THR A 120 7.42 11.09 2.19
N GLY A 121 7.06 10.23 3.14
CA GLY A 121 6.29 9.02 2.86
C GLY A 121 4.89 9.32 2.31
N ALA A 122 4.19 10.31 2.88
CA ALA A 122 2.88 10.74 2.39
C ALA A 122 2.96 11.28 0.95
N LEU A 123 3.91 12.16 0.67
CA LEU A 123 4.12 12.71 -0.67
C LEU A 123 4.56 11.63 -1.66
N TYR A 124 5.40 10.67 -1.23
CA TYR A 124 5.78 9.53 -2.05
C TYR A 124 4.58 8.67 -2.43
N VAL A 125 3.69 8.34 -1.49
CA VAL A 125 2.46 7.55 -1.78
C VAL A 125 1.59 8.24 -2.85
N LEU A 126 1.46 9.57 -2.77
CA LEU A 126 0.73 10.35 -3.78
C LEU A 126 1.41 10.31 -5.15
N ALA A 127 2.73 10.53 -5.20
CA ALA A 127 3.51 10.53 -6.43
C ALA A 127 3.58 9.14 -7.07
N GLN A 128 3.76 8.11 -6.26
CA GLN A 128 3.69 6.70 -6.64
C GLN A 128 2.34 6.41 -7.30
N ALA A 129 1.23 6.79 -6.68
CA ALA A 129 -0.10 6.58 -7.27
C ALA A 129 -0.26 7.29 -8.63
N MET A 130 0.30 8.50 -8.78
CA MET A 130 0.29 9.25 -10.03
C MET A 130 1.11 8.55 -11.12
N VAL A 131 2.35 8.14 -10.82
CA VAL A 131 3.21 7.38 -11.74
C VAL A 131 2.52 6.11 -12.19
N LEU A 132 1.97 5.33 -11.24
CA LEU A 132 1.28 4.08 -11.57
C LEU A 132 0.00 4.30 -12.40
N THR A 133 -0.70 5.41 -12.20
CA THR A 133 -1.85 5.79 -13.04
C THR A 133 -1.46 6.02 -14.49
N ILE A 134 -0.30 6.65 -14.72
CA ILE A 134 0.21 6.96 -16.06
C ILE A 134 0.70 5.69 -16.76
N PHE A 135 1.51 4.88 -16.07
CA PHE A 135 2.18 3.73 -16.69
C PHE A 135 1.35 2.44 -16.69
N PHE A 136 0.40 2.31 -15.76
CA PHE A 136 -0.42 1.11 -15.59
C PHE A 136 -1.92 1.44 -15.50
N PRO A 137 -2.53 1.95 -16.58
CA PRO A 137 -3.96 2.21 -16.61
C PRO A 137 -4.74 0.90 -16.46
N GLU A 138 -5.71 0.87 -15.55
CA GLU A 138 -6.58 -0.30 -15.39
C GLU A 138 -7.51 -0.45 -16.60
N ARG A 139 -7.42 -1.59 -17.30
CA ARG A 139 -8.30 -1.89 -18.43
C ARG A 139 -9.76 -1.91 -17.97
N GLY A 140 -10.58 -1.07 -18.60
CA GLY A 140 -12.02 -0.99 -18.34
C GLY A 140 -12.45 0.11 -17.38
N GLN A 141 -11.51 0.79 -16.70
CA GLN A 141 -11.85 2.02 -15.99
C GLN A 141 -11.88 3.21 -16.95
N ARG A 142 -12.95 4.02 -16.88
CA ARG A 142 -13.17 5.14 -17.80
C ARG A 142 -12.55 6.46 -17.34
N SER A 143 -12.20 6.62 -16.05
CA SER A 143 -11.64 7.88 -15.53
C SER A 143 -10.26 7.70 -14.89
N LEU A 144 -9.34 8.62 -15.19
CA LEU A 144 -8.02 8.68 -14.55
C LEU A 144 -8.12 8.84 -13.03
N THR A 145 -9.15 9.52 -12.55
CA THR A 145 -9.43 9.70 -11.12
C THR A 145 -9.72 8.37 -10.41
N ALA A 146 -10.43 7.45 -11.07
CA ALA A 146 -10.71 6.13 -10.50
C ALA A 146 -9.43 5.27 -10.46
N VAL A 147 -8.60 5.35 -11.51
CA VAL A 147 -7.33 4.63 -11.60
C VAL A 147 -6.37 5.14 -10.52
N TYR A 148 -6.27 6.46 -10.37
CA TYR A 148 -5.51 7.10 -9.31
C TYR A 148 -6.00 6.69 -7.92
N GLY A 149 -7.31 6.75 -7.67
CA GLY A 149 -7.90 6.30 -6.41
C GLY A 149 -7.61 4.83 -6.10
N SER A 150 -7.54 3.97 -7.12
CA SER A 150 -7.11 2.57 -6.97
C SER A 150 -5.66 2.45 -6.53
N TRP A 151 -4.73 3.09 -7.24
CA TRP A 151 -3.30 3.05 -6.92
C TRP A 151 -2.97 3.74 -5.60
N PHE A 152 -3.68 4.81 -5.25
CA PHE A 152 -3.55 5.48 -3.95
C PHE A 152 -3.93 4.55 -2.81
N ARG A 153 -5.05 3.80 -2.93
CA ARG A 153 -5.44 2.80 -1.93
C ARG A 153 -4.41 1.68 -1.79
N VAL A 154 -3.86 1.20 -2.92
CA VAL A 154 -2.73 0.25 -2.90
C VAL A 154 -1.56 0.86 -2.12
N GLY A 155 -1.21 2.12 -2.40
CA GLY A 155 -0.19 2.87 -1.67
C GLY A 155 -0.43 2.90 -0.17
N CYS A 156 -1.65 3.27 0.29
CA CYS A 156 -1.99 3.32 1.71
C CYS A 156 -1.92 1.97 2.42
N TYR A 157 -2.30 0.88 1.76
CA TYR A 157 -2.20 -0.44 2.39
C TYR A 157 -0.78 -1.03 2.31
N THR A 158 0.02 -0.59 1.35
CA THR A 158 1.43 -1.03 1.20
C THR A 158 2.41 -0.12 1.92
N SER A 159 2.02 1.07 2.38
CA SER A 159 2.83 1.99 3.20
C SER A 159 3.07 1.49 4.63
N ALA A 160 2.90 0.18 4.85
CA ALA A 160 2.94 -0.53 6.11
C ALA A 160 4.37 -0.74 6.68
N ILE A 161 5.31 0.15 6.36
CA ILE A 161 6.76 0.04 6.66
C ILE A 161 7.10 0.17 8.17
N VAL A 162 6.09 0.36 9.01
CA VAL A 162 6.22 0.91 10.36
C VAL A 162 6.88 0.00 11.39
N MET A 163 6.78 -1.32 11.25
CA MET A 163 7.30 -2.23 12.28
C MET A 163 8.82 -2.15 12.46
N THR A 164 9.58 -1.80 11.42
CA THR A 164 11.04 -1.60 11.55
C THR A 164 11.44 -0.20 11.98
N GLU A 165 10.55 0.78 11.85
CA GLU A 165 10.81 2.15 12.29
C GLU A 165 10.94 2.25 13.81
N PHE A 166 10.32 1.32 14.57
CA PHE A 166 10.44 1.24 16.03
C PHE A 166 11.85 0.90 16.51
N VAL A 167 12.59 0.06 15.78
CA VAL A 167 13.86 -0.49 16.25
C VAL A 167 15.05 0.34 15.76
N ILE A 168 14.89 0.96 14.59
CA ILE A 168 16.03 1.45 13.80
C ILE A 168 15.87 2.94 13.42
N GLY A 169 14.63 3.46 13.44
CA GLY A 169 14.32 4.80 12.96
C GLY A 169 14.25 4.86 11.41
N PRO A 170 13.64 5.92 10.87
CA PRO A 170 13.45 6.04 9.42
C PRO A 170 14.77 6.11 8.61
N PRO A 171 14.86 5.46 7.43
CA PRO A 171 16.03 5.53 6.57
C PRO A 171 16.08 6.82 5.73
N LEU A 172 16.55 7.92 6.32
CA LEU A 172 17.06 9.07 5.53
C LEU A 172 18.53 8.82 5.15
N VAL A 173 18.78 7.77 4.38
CA VAL A 173 20.12 7.45 3.87
C VAL A 173 20.30 8.13 2.51
N GLN A 174 21.44 8.79 2.29
CA GLN A 174 21.71 9.48 1.02
C GLN A 174 21.80 8.48 -0.16
N PRO A 175 21.37 8.82 -1.38
CA PRO A 175 21.45 7.96 -2.57
C PRO A 175 22.86 7.44 -2.88
N SER A 176 23.90 8.23 -2.60
CA SER A 176 25.30 7.83 -2.75
C SER A 176 25.66 6.66 -1.84
N GLN A 177 25.15 6.66 -0.60
CA GLN A 177 25.29 5.56 0.34
C GLN A 177 24.46 4.35 -0.13
N MET A 178 23.31 4.55 -0.79
CA MET A 178 22.51 3.47 -1.38
C MET A 178 23.28 2.63 -2.40
N ALA A 179 24.04 3.28 -3.30
CA ALA A 179 24.80 2.58 -4.33
C ALA A 179 25.92 1.71 -3.74
N ILE A 180 26.59 2.20 -2.69
CA ILE A 180 27.68 1.47 -2.01
C ILE A 180 27.14 0.20 -1.34
N TYR A 181 25.98 0.29 -0.66
CA TYR A 181 25.37 -0.86 0.03
C TYR A 181 24.81 -1.92 -0.93
N LEU A 182 24.35 -1.53 -2.11
CA LEU A 182 23.85 -2.46 -3.13
C LEU A 182 24.96 -3.24 -3.84
N VAL A 183 26.12 -2.61 -4.07
CA VAL A 183 27.18 -3.19 -4.91
C VAL A 183 28.20 -3.97 -4.08
N ALA A 184 28.39 -3.64 -2.80
CA ALA A 184 29.42 -4.26 -1.97
C ALA A 184 28.98 -4.50 -0.51
N PRO A 185 27.96 -5.35 -0.27
CA PRO A 185 27.50 -5.65 1.09
C PRO A 185 28.58 -6.23 2.01
N TRP A 186 29.59 -6.92 1.46
CA TRP A 186 30.74 -7.48 2.20
C TRP A 186 31.75 -6.42 2.67
N LEU A 187 31.75 -5.21 2.10
CA LEU A 187 32.67 -4.13 2.51
C LEU A 187 32.27 -3.50 3.85
N VAL A 188 31.11 -3.87 4.40
CA VAL A 188 30.54 -3.32 5.65
C VAL A 188 30.82 -4.21 6.88
N GLU A 189 31.68 -5.22 6.74
CA GLU A 189 32.02 -6.20 7.80
C GLU A 189 32.59 -5.56 9.09
N ASN A 190 33.06 -4.30 9.05
CA ASN A 190 33.60 -3.60 10.23
C ASN A 190 32.57 -2.78 11.05
N LEU A 191 31.27 -2.81 10.71
CA LEU A 191 30.22 -2.06 11.41
C LEU A 191 29.18 -3.02 12.03
N SER A 192 29.57 -3.81 13.02
CA SER A 192 28.70 -4.85 13.63
C SER A 192 27.38 -4.32 14.21
N SER A 193 27.30 -3.05 14.62
CA SER A 193 26.06 -2.40 15.09
C SER A 193 25.36 -1.56 14.02
N GLY A 194 26.12 -1.03 13.04
CA GLY A 194 25.58 -0.23 11.94
C GLY A 194 24.98 -1.07 10.82
N PHE A 195 25.56 -2.23 10.54
CA PHE A 195 25.14 -3.11 9.45
C PHE A 195 23.74 -3.68 9.68
N ALA A 196 23.44 -4.22 10.87
CA ALA A 196 22.11 -4.76 11.18
C ALA A 196 21.01 -3.70 11.04
N ARG A 197 21.34 -2.45 11.42
CA ARG A 197 20.45 -1.29 11.32
C ARG A 197 20.19 -0.93 9.85
N VAL A 198 21.24 -0.77 9.07
CA VAL A 198 21.17 -0.45 7.63
C VAL A 198 20.47 -1.59 6.87
N PHE A 199 20.88 -2.84 7.09
CA PHE A 199 20.29 -4.03 6.47
C PHE A 199 18.79 -4.17 6.77
N GLY A 200 18.35 -3.94 8.01
CA GLY A 200 16.95 -3.98 8.39
C GLY A 200 16.09 -2.94 7.65
N GLN A 201 16.61 -1.73 7.47
CA GLN A 201 15.94 -0.68 6.68
C GLN A 201 15.84 -1.08 5.20
N TRP A 202 16.90 -1.67 4.65
CA TRP A 202 16.96 -2.10 3.26
C TRP A 202 16.04 -3.26 2.95
N LEU A 203 16.02 -4.28 3.81
CA LEU A 203 15.17 -5.44 3.61
C LEU A 203 13.70 -5.05 3.49
N MET A 204 13.24 -4.09 4.31
CA MET A 204 11.85 -3.64 4.27
C MET A 204 11.52 -2.77 3.06
N LEU A 205 12.43 -1.87 2.67
CA LEU A 205 12.26 -1.10 1.44
C LEU A 205 12.16 -2.04 0.23
N VAL A 206 13.02 -3.05 0.18
CA VAL A 206 13.01 -4.08 -0.85
C VAL A 206 11.70 -4.87 -0.80
N VAL A 207 11.26 -5.33 0.37
CA VAL A 207 9.97 -6.05 0.49
C VAL A 207 8.80 -5.19 0.01
N TRP A 208 8.78 -3.90 0.32
CA TRP A 208 7.73 -2.99 -0.13
C TRP A 208 7.74 -2.79 -1.66
N LEU A 209 8.91 -2.48 -2.22
CA LEU A 209 9.06 -2.26 -3.66
C LEU A 209 8.79 -3.55 -4.46
N ILE A 210 9.25 -4.70 -3.95
CA ILE A 210 8.93 -6.02 -4.51
C ILE A 210 7.43 -6.26 -4.45
N SER A 211 6.80 -6.00 -3.31
CA SER A 211 5.36 -6.21 -3.12
C SER A 211 4.55 -5.42 -4.15
N LEU A 212 4.88 -4.14 -4.29
CA LEU A 212 4.25 -3.26 -5.27
C LEU A 212 4.54 -3.66 -6.72
N ALA A 213 5.79 -4.04 -7.04
CA ALA A 213 6.15 -4.52 -8.36
C ALA A 213 5.41 -5.82 -8.72
N PHE A 214 5.16 -6.71 -7.76
CA PHE A 214 4.30 -7.88 -7.95
C PHE A 214 2.86 -7.51 -8.24
N VAL A 215 2.28 -6.54 -7.51
CA VAL A 215 0.93 -6.03 -7.78
C VAL A 215 0.81 -5.54 -9.23
N ILE A 216 1.80 -4.76 -9.67
CA ILE A 216 1.87 -4.22 -11.03
C ILE A 216 1.97 -5.34 -12.06
N ALA A 217 2.89 -6.28 -11.85
CA ALA A 217 3.14 -7.37 -12.78
C ALA A 217 1.92 -8.30 -12.94
N GLU A 218 1.20 -8.59 -11.86
CA GLU A 218 -0.06 -9.35 -11.89
C GLU A 218 -1.18 -8.61 -12.63
N ARG A 219 -1.30 -7.29 -12.43
CA ARG A 219 -2.30 -6.47 -13.14
C ARG A 219 -1.98 -6.30 -14.63
N ALA A 220 -0.69 -6.29 -14.99
CA ALA A 220 -0.21 -6.12 -16.36
C ALA A 220 -0.26 -7.41 -17.19
N ALA A 221 -0.36 -8.59 -16.57
CA ALA A 221 -0.36 -9.88 -17.25
C ALA A 221 -1.79 -10.36 -17.59
N PRO A 222 -2.33 -10.12 -18.81
CA PRO A 222 -3.51 -10.83 -19.26
C PRO A 222 -3.21 -12.33 -19.29
N ARG A 223 -4.24 -13.15 -19.04
CA ARG A 223 -4.26 -14.60 -18.74
C ARG A 223 -3.39 -15.57 -19.57
N GLN A 224 -2.53 -15.15 -20.51
CA GLN A 224 -1.74 -16.04 -21.36
C GLN A 224 -0.24 -15.69 -21.45
N ARG A 225 0.58 -16.72 -21.18
CA ARG A 225 2.05 -16.83 -21.23
C ARG A 225 2.81 -15.89 -20.29
N ARG A 226 2.98 -16.41 -19.06
CA ARG A 226 3.29 -15.70 -17.81
C ARG A 226 4.75 -15.43 -17.46
N SER A 227 5.75 -15.87 -18.22
CA SER A 227 7.13 -15.78 -17.70
C SER A 227 7.78 -14.42 -17.99
N THR A 228 8.22 -14.17 -19.22
CA THR A 228 9.18 -13.07 -19.48
C THR A 228 8.59 -11.66 -19.34
N ARG A 229 7.34 -11.43 -19.80
CA ARG A 229 6.72 -10.10 -19.72
C ARG A 229 6.42 -9.67 -18.29
N LEU A 230 6.09 -10.64 -17.42
CA LEU A 230 5.84 -10.39 -16.00
C LEU A 230 7.14 -9.94 -15.31
N TRP A 231 8.25 -10.63 -15.57
CA TRP A 231 9.57 -10.27 -15.05
C TRP A 231 10.08 -8.92 -15.58
N ILE A 232 9.87 -8.61 -16.85
CA ILE A 232 10.24 -7.30 -17.42
C ILE A 232 9.41 -6.18 -16.78
N GLY A 233 8.09 -6.36 -16.68
CA GLY A 233 7.20 -5.37 -16.05
C GLY A 233 7.55 -5.17 -14.57
N PHE A 234 7.85 -6.26 -13.86
CA PHE A 234 8.36 -6.23 -12.49
C PHE A 234 9.67 -5.44 -12.39
N ALA A 235 10.67 -5.73 -13.24
CA ALA A 235 11.97 -5.06 -13.20
C ALA A 235 11.86 -3.56 -13.47
N ILE A 236 11.09 -3.16 -14.48
CA ILE A 236 10.84 -1.75 -14.81
C ILE A 236 10.14 -1.05 -13.65
N ALA A 237 9.08 -1.65 -13.11
CA ALA A 237 8.34 -1.09 -11.97
C ALA A 237 9.26 -0.96 -10.75
N PHE A 238 9.98 -2.01 -10.39
CA PHE A 238 10.89 -2.03 -9.25
C PHE A 238 11.96 -0.94 -9.38
N LEU A 239 12.66 -0.85 -10.52
CA LEU A 239 13.70 0.16 -10.74
C LEU A 239 13.11 1.58 -10.71
N GLY A 240 11.99 1.81 -11.39
CA GLY A 240 11.34 3.12 -11.42
C GLY A 240 10.86 3.58 -10.04
N LEU A 241 10.25 2.67 -9.27
CA LEU A 241 9.77 2.95 -7.91
C LEU A 241 10.90 3.13 -6.91
N SER A 242 11.99 2.37 -7.05
CA SER A 242 13.23 2.54 -6.27
C SER A 242 13.84 3.91 -6.52
N HIS A 243 13.95 4.30 -7.79
CA HIS A 243 14.50 5.59 -8.17
C HIS A 243 13.63 6.75 -7.67
N LEU A 244 12.31 6.65 -7.86
CA LEU A 244 11.36 7.62 -7.32
C LEU A 244 11.51 7.77 -5.80
N TYR A 245 11.68 6.65 -5.08
CA TYR A 245 11.85 6.67 -3.63
C TYR A 245 13.14 7.38 -3.23
N ALA A 246 14.25 7.05 -3.89
CA ALA A 246 15.54 7.69 -3.65
C ALA A 246 15.48 9.21 -3.89
N VAL A 247 14.82 9.65 -4.97
CA VAL A 247 14.60 11.07 -5.28
C VAL A 247 13.79 11.75 -4.17
N PHE A 248 12.71 11.13 -3.69
CA PHE A 248 11.88 11.69 -2.62
C PHE A 248 12.65 11.82 -1.30
N VAL A 249 13.39 10.79 -0.90
CA VAL A 249 14.23 10.86 0.30
C VAL A 249 15.29 11.96 0.16
N ALA A 250 15.97 12.00 -0.99
CA ALA A 250 17.10 12.91 -1.22
C ALA A 250 16.68 14.37 -1.37
N HIS A 251 15.51 14.66 -1.93
CA HIS A 251 15.07 16.03 -2.20
C HIS A 251 13.95 16.48 -1.28
N VAL A 252 12.92 15.66 -1.06
CA VAL A 252 11.79 16.04 -0.21
C VAL A 252 12.17 15.89 1.26
N GLY A 253 12.70 14.73 1.64
CA GLY A 253 13.10 14.46 3.03
C GLY A 253 14.14 15.43 3.54
N THR A 254 15.22 15.64 2.79
CA THR A 254 16.28 16.60 3.16
C THR A 254 15.78 18.04 3.20
N THR A 255 14.97 18.48 2.24
CA THR A 255 14.43 19.85 2.22
C THR A 255 13.51 20.11 3.41
N ILE A 256 12.58 19.19 3.69
CA ILE A 256 11.68 19.32 4.84
C ILE A 256 12.47 19.27 6.14
N TYR A 257 13.44 18.37 6.25
CA TYR A 257 14.28 18.27 7.44
C TYR A 257 15.10 19.54 7.68
N ASN A 258 15.77 20.07 6.65
CA ASN A 258 16.53 21.32 6.74
C ASN A 258 15.64 22.52 7.05
N TRP A 259 14.39 22.52 6.57
CA TRP A 259 13.40 23.55 6.89
C TRP A 259 12.96 23.47 8.37
N LEU A 260 12.80 22.26 8.91
CA LEU A 260 12.43 22.03 10.31
C LEU A 260 13.59 22.20 11.30
N ASP A 261 14.83 21.91 10.87
CA ASP A 261 16.07 22.09 11.64
C ASP A 261 17.12 22.84 10.80
N PRO A 262 17.02 24.18 10.70
CA PRO A 262 17.97 24.99 9.93
C PRO A 262 19.42 24.87 10.42
N ALA A 263 19.62 24.50 11.69
CA ALA A 263 20.95 24.33 12.28
C ALA A 263 21.65 23.05 11.78
N PHE A 264 20.91 22.10 11.20
CA PHE A 264 21.50 20.91 10.59
C PHE A 264 22.23 21.22 9.29
N GLY A 265 21.66 22.08 8.43
CA GLY A 265 22.30 22.45 7.15
C GLY A 265 23.57 23.31 7.32
N ALA A 266 23.83 23.81 8.53
CA ALA A 266 25.02 24.60 8.86
C ALA A 266 26.18 23.75 9.42
N ARG A 267 25.98 22.45 9.67
CA ARG A 267 26.99 21.51 10.16
C ARG A 267 27.49 20.62 9.03
#